data_AF-A0A917VH96-F1
#
_entry.id   AF-A0A917VH96-F1
#
_cell.length_a   1.000
_cell.length_b   1.000
_cell.length_c   1.000
_cell.angle_alpha   90.00
_cell.angle_beta   90.00
_cell.angle_gamma   90.00
#
_symmetry.space_group_name_H-M   'P 1'
#
loop_
_entity.id
_entity.type
_entity.pdbx_description
1 polymer ?
#
loop_
_entity_poly.entity_id
_entity_poly.type
_entity_poly.pdbx_seq_one_letter_code
_entity_poly.pdbx_strand_id
1 'polypeptide(L)' 'MCEEHEHRLQDWCAEFTAAGFAIEQIVEHQPPDGMELHHPAAYATLSREPGCIAFRLAKTASHAPVDADRTGLRHG' A
#
# COMPACT_ATOMS: atom_id res chain seq x y z
N MET A 1 0.33 3.52 -24.54
CA MET A 1 0.01 2.36 -23.70
C MET A 1 0.68 2.59 -22.35
N CYS A 2 0.05 3.35 -21.46
CA CYS A 2 0.61 3.73 -20.15
C CYS A 2 -0.27 3.27 -18.96
N GLU A 3 -1.36 2.54 -19.23
CA GLU A 3 -2.50 2.44 -18.30
C GLU A 3 -2.43 1.22 -17.36
N GLU A 4 -1.50 0.27 -17.57
CA GLU A 4 -1.49 -1.01 -16.83
C GLU A 4 -0.77 -0.93 -15.46
N HIS A 5 0.16 0.01 -15.28
CA HIS A 5 0.95 0.12 -14.04
C HIS A 5 0.27 0.95 -12.95
N GLU A 6 -0.57 1.92 -13.32
CA GLU A 6 -1.23 2.80 -12.36
C GLU A 6 -2.28 2.04 -11.52
N HIS A 7 -2.88 0.99 -12.08
CA HIS A 7 -3.91 0.20 -11.42
C HIS A 7 -3.39 -0.64 -10.24
N ARG A 8 -2.16 -1.19 -10.31
CA ARG A 8 -1.66 -2.11 -9.26
C ARG A 8 -1.48 -1.45 -7.90
N LEU A 9 -0.96 -0.23 -7.86
CA LEU A 9 -0.78 0.48 -6.59
C LEU A 9 -2.15 0.78 -5.94
N GLN A 10 -3.12 1.14 -6.77
CA GLN A 10 -4.48 1.46 -6.34
C GLN A 10 -5.19 0.20 -5.80
N ASP A 11 -5.03 -0.94 -6.48
CA ASP A 11 -5.57 -2.23 -6.07
C ASP A 11 -5.02 -2.66 -4.69
N TRP A 12 -3.71 -2.56 -4.48
CA TRP A 12 -3.10 -2.84 -3.18
C TRP A 12 -3.57 -1.87 -2.09
N CYS A 13 -3.68 -0.59 -2.40
CA CYS A 13 -4.20 0.40 -1.44
C CYS A 13 -5.64 0.06 -1.02
N ALA A 14 -6.49 -0.34 -1.97
CA ALA A 14 -7.85 -0.75 -1.70
C ALA A 14 -7.89 -2.04 -0.86
N GLU A 15 -7.05 -3.03 -1.18
CA GLU A 15 -6.96 -4.29 -0.44
C GLU A 15 -6.55 -4.06 1.03
N PHE A 16 -5.50 -3.28 1.28
CA PHE A 16 -5.06 -2.98 2.65
C PHE A 16 -6.12 -2.21 3.43
N THR A 17 -6.78 -1.24 2.80
CA THR A 17 -7.84 -0.45 3.44
C THR A 17 -9.05 -1.31 3.76
N ALA A 18 -9.46 -2.18 2.83
CA ALA A 18 -10.57 -3.13 3.04
C ALA A 18 -10.26 -4.14 4.17
N ALA A 19 -8.99 -4.51 4.34
CA ALA A 19 -8.52 -5.33 5.45
C ALA A 19 -8.44 -4.57 6.80
N GLY A 20 -8.80 -3.29 6.84
CA GLY A 20 -8.83 -2.48 8.06
C GLY A 20 -7.48 -1.86 8.44
N PHE A 21 -6.55 -1.73 7.50
CA PHE A 21 -5.30 -1.01 7.72
C PHE A 21 -5.41 0.45 7.24
N ALA A 22 -4.77 1.35 7.98
CA ALA A 22 -4.41 2.66 7.49
C ALA A 22 -3.02 2.57 6.86
N ILE A 23 -2.85 3.12 5.66
CA ILE A 23 -1.55 3.21 4.99
C ILE A 23 -0.88 4.49 5.48
N GLU A 24 0.19 4.35 6.24
CA GLU A 24 0.91 5.50 6.79
C GLU A 24 2.03 5.99 5.89
N GLN A 25 2.66 5.07 5.16
CA GLN A 25 3.80 5.39 4.32
C GLN A 25 3.93 4.38 3.18
N ILE A 26 4.28 4.88 2.00
CA ILE A 26 4.69 4.10 0.84
C ILE A 26 6.13 4.48 0.55
N VAL A 27 7.01 3.50 0.38
CA VAL A 27 8.44 3.71 0.16
C VAL A 27 8.88 2.88 -1.04
N GLU A 28 9.36 3.56 -2.07
CA GLU A 28 10.16 2.92 -3.13
C GLU A 28 11.58 2.71 -2.60
N HIS A 29 12.05 1.47 -2.58
CA HIS A 29 13.39 1.18 -2.05
C HIS A 29 14.47 1.70 -2.99
N GLN A 30 15.37 2.49 -2.41
CA GLN A 30 16.61 2.87 -3.05
C GLN A 30 17.68 1.80 -2.84
N PRO A 31 18.66 1.69 -3.74
CA PRO A 31 19.81 0.84 -3.52
C PRO A 31 20.49 1.18 -2.19
N PRO A 32 20.96 0.19 -1.41
CA PRO A 32 21.65 0.43 -0.16
C PRO A 32 22.97 1.18 -0.38
N ASP A 33 23.37 1.95 0.62
CA ASP A 33 24.62 2.70 0.60
C ASP A 33 25.83 1.78 0.34
N GLY A 34 26.79 2.28 -0.45
CA GLY A 34 28.00 1.54 -0.83
C GLY A 34 27.80 0.49 -1.94
N MET A 35 26.57 0.22 -2.38
CA MET A 35 26.31 -0.66 -3.51
C MET A 35 26.95 -0.14 -4.82
N GLU A 36 27.06 1.18 -4.98
CA GLU A 36 27.75 1.80 -6.12
C GLU A 36 29.21 1.32 -6.26
N LEU A 37 29.90 1.09 -5.14
CA LEU A 37 31.32 0.71 -5.13
C LEU A 37 31.54 -0.73 -5.62
N HIS A 38 30.61 -1.64 -5.31
CA HIS A 38 30.76 -3.07 -5.60
C HIS A 38 29.95 -3.52 -6.82
N HIS A 39 28.86 -2.81 -7.14
CA HIS A 39 27.90 -3.17 -8.19
C HIS A 39 27.38 -1.93 -8.95
N PRO A 40 28.25 -1.13 -9.59
CA PRO A 40 27.88 0.17 -10.16
C PRO A 40 26.79 0.08 -11.24
N ALA A 41 26.80 -0.98 -12.05
CA ALA A 41 25.80 -1.18 -13.10
C ALA A 41 24.40 -1.47 -12.51
N ALA A 42 24.32 -2.35 -11.50
CA ALA A 42 23.06 -2.65 -10.83
C ALA A 42 22.55 -1.45 -10.02
N TYR A 43 23.45 -0.71 -9.37
CA TYR A 43 23.14 0.55 -8.71
C TYR A 43 22.52 1.56 -9.68
N ALA A 44 23.15 1.79 -10.84
CA ALA A 44 22.64 2.72 -11.85
C ALA A 44 21.25 2.37 -12.38
N THR A 45 20.95 1.07 -12.53
CA THR A 45 19.61 0.60 -12.92
C THR A 45 18.61 0.84 -11.79
N LEU A 46 18.88 0.33 -10.59
CA LEU A 46 17.93 0.37 -9.47
C LEU A 46 17.69 1.79 -8.93
N SER A 47 18.65 2.71 -9.08
CA SER A 47 18.45 4.13 -8.75
C SER A 47 17.49 4.84 -9.69
N ARG A 48 17.25 4.31 -10.90
CA ARG A 48 16.34 4.89 -11.90
C ARG A 48 15.01 4.15 -11.96
N GLU A 49 15.05 2.84 -11.73
CA GLU A 49 13.92 1.94 -11.80
C GLU A 49 13.89 1.09 -10.52
N PRO A 50 13.32 1.64 -9.42
CA PRO A 50 13.22 0.92 -8.16
C PRO A 50 12.42 -0.39 -8.33
N GLY A 51 13.04 -1.51 -7.98
CA GLY A 51 12.44 -2.83 -8.21
C GLY A 51 11.37 -3.24 -7.20
N CYS A 52 11.16 -2.47 -6.12
CA CYS A 52 10.17 -2.81 -5.10
C CYS A 52 9.58 -1.61 -4.37
N ILE A 53 8.33 -1.80 -3.91
CA ILE A 53 7.56 -0.86 -3.09
C ILE A 53 7.28 -1.54 -1.75
N ALA A 54 7.51 -0.82 -0.66
CA ALA A 54 7.16 -1.23 0.69
C ALA A 54 6.06 -0.33 1.27
N PHE A 55 5.17 -0.91 2.07
CA PHE A 55 4.08 -0.21 2.75
C PHE A 55 4.26 -0.30 4.26
N ARG A 56 4.11 0.83 4.97
CA ARG A 56 3.91 0.83 6.42
C ARG A 56 2.41 0.91 6.71
N LEU A 57 1.89 -0.13 7.34
CA LEU A 57 0.48 -0.27 7.66
C LEU A 57 0.25 -0.17 9.17
N ALA A 58 -0.70 0.65 9.57
CA ALA A 58 -1.20 0.69 10.94
C ALA A 58 -2.53 -0.05 11.01
N LYS A 59 -2.66 -0.99 11.96
CA LYS A 59 -3.94 -1.66 12.20
C LYS A 59 -4.89 -0.66 12.85
N THR A 60 -5.96 -0.32 12.15
CA THR A 60 -7.03 0.47 12.77
C THR A 60 -7.78 -0.44 13.73
N ALA A 61 -8.13 0.04 14.93
CA ALA A 61 -9.12 -0.63 15.75
C ALA A 61 -10.39 -0.63 14.91
N SER A 62 -10.73 -1.77 14.33
CA SER A 62 -11.81 -1.92 13.36
C SER A 62 -13.01 -1.09 13.80
N HIS A 63 -13.39 -0.10 13.01
CA HIS A 63 -14.77 0.35 13.01
C HIS A 63 -15.55 -0.89 12.60
N ALA A 64 -16.17 -1.55 13.59
CA ALA A 64 -17.13 -2.60 13.32
C ALA A 64 -18.06 -2.09 12.23
N PRO A 65 -18.50 -2.92 11.27
CA PRO A 65 -19.52 -2.47 10.34
C PRO A 65 -20.63 -1.89 11.20
N VAL A 66 -20.96 -0.61 10.97
CA VAL A 66 -22.19 -0.03 11.49
C VAL A 66 -23.27 -0.93 10.94
N ASP A 67 -23.70 -1.87 11.77
CA ASP A 67 -24.93 -2.60 11.58
C ASP A 67 -25.98 -1.50 11.48
N ALA A 68 -26.35 -1.22 10.24
CA ALA A 68 -27.34 -0.25 9.90
C ALA A 68 -28.61 -0.70 10.60
N ASP A 69 -28.90 -0.05 11.72
CA ASP A 69 -30.22 0.26 12.26
C ASP A 69 -31.37 -0.34 11.43
N ARG A 70 -31.51 -1.67 11.51
CA ARG A 70 -32.57 -2.43 10.86
C ARG A 70 -33.06 -3.47 11.85
N THR A 71 -33.59 -3.00 12.97
CA THR A 71 -34.90 -3.42 13.49
C THR A 71 -35.19 -2.74 14.81
N GLY A 72 -35.63 -1.49 14.70
CA GLY A 72 -36.16 -0.72 15.82
C GLY A 72 -37.48 -0.03 15.46
N LEU A 73 -38.54 -0.77 15.11
CA LEU A 73 -39.89 -0.30 15.41
C LEU A 73 -40.89 -1.46 15.55
N ARG A 74 -41.05 -1.92 16.79
CA ARG A 74 -42.29 -2.54 17.26
C ARG A 74 -43.31 -1.42 17.46
N HIS A 75 -44.40 -1.40 16.68
CA HIS A 75 -45.63 -0.71 17.04
C HIS A 75 -46.83 -1.54 16.57
N GLY A 76 -47.73 -1.86 17.50
CA GLY A 76 -48.99 -2.58 17.27
C GLY A 76 -49.10 -3.88 18.04
#